data_AF-A0A941GCE5-F1
#
_entry.id   AF-A0A941GCE5-F1
#
_cell.length_a   1.000
_cell.length_b   1.000
_cell.length_c   1.000
_cell.angle_alpha   90.00
_cell.angle_beta   90.00
_cell.angle_gamma   90.00
#
_symmetry.space_group_name_H-M   'P 1'
#
loop_
_entity.id
_entity.type
_entity.pdbx_description
1 polymer ?
#
loop_
_entity_poly.entity_id
_entity_poly.type
_entity_poly.pdbx_seq_one_letter_code
_entity_poly.pdbx_strand_id
1 'polypeptide(L)'
;MVLTGWASMLAVFAVEFLSLLYLGTLGDEAILAAVGLGSMTLFTVTSVSIGVTVGGAAMVSRALGAGDAQGARRLGGAALILMTAATAVAGMLYLVFIGPYAAVVGLDPQVRGHLLSFVFISTPFM
;
A
#
# COMPACT_ATOMS: atom_id res chain seq x y z
N MET A 1 6.51 23.78 2.01
CA MET A 1 5.91 22.64 1.30
C MET A 1 6.93 21.59 0.88
N VAL A 2 8.10 21.94 0.33
CA VAL A 2 9.11 20.94 -0.08
C VAL A 2 9.77 20.23 1.12
N LEU A 3 10.06 20.95 2.21
CA LEU A 3 10.72 20.39 3.40
C LEU A 3 9.88 19.30 4.09
N THR A 4 8.56 19.50 4.19
CA THR A 4 7.62 18.52 4.76
C THR A 4 7.47 17.27 3.90
N GLY A 5 7.52 17.40 2.57
CA GLY A 5 7.47 16.26 1.65
C GLY A 5 8.70 15.37 1.77
N TRP A 6 9.90 15.97 1.81
CA TRP A 6 11.15 15.23 1.97
C TRP A 6 11.26 14.53 3.32
N ALA A 7 10.81 15.19 4.39
CA ALA A 7 10.76 14.59 5.73
C ALA A 7 9.85 13.35 5.76
N SER A 8 8.69 13.38 5.08
CA SER A 8 7.80 12.23 5.01
C SER A 8 8.38 11.03 4.25
N MET A 9 9.06 11.26 3.11
CA MET A 9 9.72 10.18 2.38
C MET A 9 10.85 9.54 3.20
N LEU A 10 11.68 10.37 3.86
CA LEU A 10 12.74 9.86 4.74
C LEU A 10 12.19 9.01 5.89
N ALA A 11 11.06 9.40 6.47
CA ALA A 11 10.41 8.62 7.52
C ALA A 11 9.95 7.25 7.03
N VAL A 12 9.34 7.15 5.85
CA VAL A 12 8.91 5.88 5.25
C VAL A 12 10.11 4.96 5.00
N PHE A 13 11.19 5.49 4.42
CA PHE A 13 12.41 4.71 4.22
C PHE A 13 13.05 4.23 5.53
N ALA A 14 13.06 5.07 6.57
CA ALA A 14 13.60 4.70 7.87
C ALA A 14 12.80 3.56 8.52
N VAL A 15 11.47 3.58 8.43
CA VAL A 15 10.60 2.51 8.91
C VAL A 15 10.86 1.21 8.15
N GLU A 16 10.99 1.27 6.83
CA GLU A 16 11.28 0.09 6.00
C GLU A 16 12.63 -0.54 6.38
N PHE A 17 13.66 0.30 6.55
CA PHE A 17 14.99 -0.15 6.95
C PHE A 17 14.98 -0.79 8.35
N LEU A 18 14.35 -0.14 9.34
CA LEU A 18 14.25 -0.68 10.70
C LEU A 18 13.50 -2.02 10.72
N SER A 19 12.46 -2.15 9.91
CA SER A 19 11.68 -3.39 9.79
C SER A 19 12.56 -4.52 9.27
N LEU A 20 13.30 -4.29 8.19
CA LEU A 20 14.24 -5.28 7.65
C LEU A 20 15.38 -5.62 8.62
N LEU A 21 15.91 -4.62 9.33
CA LEU A 21 16.96 -4.83 10.33
C LEU A 21 16.46 -5.68 11.50
N TYR A 22 15.28 -5.38 12.02
CA TYR A 22 14.65 -6.13 13.11
C TYR A 22 14.32 -7.57 12.68
N LEU A 23 13.84 -7.76 11.45
CA LEU A 23 13.59 -9.10 10.95
C LEU A 23 14.87 -9.90 10.74
N GLY A 24 15.95 -9.24 10.32
CA GLY A 24 17.27 -9.86 10.21
C GLY A 24 17.82 -10.36 11.55
N THR A 25 17.43 -9.76 12.68
CA THR A 25 17.87 -10.21 14.01
C THR A 25 17.05 -11.35 14.60
N LEU A 26 15.90 -11.72 13.99
CA LEU A 26 15.11 -12.89 14.42
C LEU A 26 15.79 -14.23 14.11
N GLY A 27 16.80 -14.25 13.22
CA GLY A 27 17.63 -15.43 12.95
C GLY A 27 16.92 -16.60 12.26
N ASP A 28 15.65 -16.42 11.87
CA ASP A 28 14.83 -17.42 11.20
C ASP A 28 14.67 -17.05 9.72
N GLU A 29 15.42 -17.75 8.85
CA GLU A 29 15.40 -17.56 7.39
C GLU A 29 13.98 -17.69 6.81
N ALA A 30 13.11 -18.50 7.43
CA ALA A 30 11.73 -18.67 6.96
C ALA A 30 10.88 -17.42 7.19
N ILE A 31 11.08 -16.71 8.31
CA ILE A 31 10.37 -15.46 8.62
C ILE A 31 10.86 -14.33 7.71
N LEU A 32 12.16 -14.25 7.47
CA LEU A 32 12.75 -13.24 6.59
C LEU A 32 12.28 -13.42 5.14
N ALA A 33 12.22 -14.68 4.64
CA ALA A 33 11.69 -14.99 3.32
C ALA A 33 10.18 -14.69 3.21
N ALA A 34 9.39 -15.04 4.24
CA ALA A 34 7.95 -14.76 4.27
C ALA A 34 7.65 -13.25 4.19
N VAL A 35 8.40 -12.43 4.93
CA VAL A 35 8.18 -10.99 4.93
C VAL A 35 8.74 -10.33 3.68
N GLY A 36 9.88 -10.77 3.14
CA GLY A 36 10.36 -10.27 1.85
C GLY A 36 9.33 -10.44 0.73
N LEU A 37 8.67 -11.61 0.68
CA LEU A 37 7.61 -11.90 -0.29
C LEU A 37 6.30 -11.15 0.00
N GLY A 38 5.94 -11.01 1.28
CA GLY A 38 4.82 -10.18 1.73
C GLY A 38 5.00 -8.71 1.34
N SER A 39 6.19 -8.16 1.58
CA SER A 39 6.56 -6.79 1.22
C SER A 39 6.53 -6.57 -0.28
N MET A 40 7.05 -7.48 -1.12
CA MET A 40 6.97 -7.35 -2.60
C MET A 40 5.52 -7.27 -3.09
N THR A 41 4.63 -8.09 -2.52
CA THR A 41 3.22 -8.10 -2.87
C THR A 41 2.52 -6.81 -2.40
N LEU A 42 2.81 -6.37 -1.17
CA LEU A 42 2.29 -5.12 -0.61
C LEU A 42 2.78 -3.90 -1.40
N PHE A 43 4.02 -3.93 -1.89
CA PHE A 43 4.60 -2.90 -2.74
C PHE A 43 3.90 -2.81 -4.09
N THR A 44 3.51 -3.95 -4.67
CA THR A 44 2.78 -4.02 -5.94
C THR A 44 1.42 -3.32 -5.79
N VAL A 45 0.65 -3.67 -4.76
CA VAL A 45 -0.65 -3.04 -4.47
C VAL A 45 -0.48 -1.54 -4.18
N THR A 46 0.51 -1.19 -3.37
CA THR A 46 0.81 0.20 -3.01
C THR A 46 1.17 1.03 -4.25
N SER A 47 1.95 0.48 -5.19
CA SER A 47 2.32 1.19 -6.43
C SER A 47 1.10 1.54 -7.30
N VAL A 48 0.12 0.64 -7.37
CA VAL A 48 -1.11 0.86 -8.14
C VAL A 48 -1.93 1.98 -7.48
N SER A 49 -2.05 1.94 -6.14
CA SER A 49 -2.74 2.98 -5.37
C SER A 49 -2.09 4.35 -5.52
N ILE A 50 -0.75 4.42 -5.51
CA ILE A 50 -0.01 5.67 -5.75
C ILE A 50 -0.30 6.17 -7.17
N GLY A 51 -0.29 5.30 -8.19
CA GLY A 51 -0.59 5.67 -9.57
C GLY A 51 -1.97 6.32 -9.74
N VAL A 52 -3.00 5.73 -9.13
CA VAL A 52 -4.36 6.29 -9.16
C VAL A 52 -4.43 7.64 -8.45
N THR A 53 -3.77 7.75 -7.30
CA THR A 53 -3.73 9.00 -6.52
C THR A 53 -3.07 10.15 -7.29
N VAL A 54 -1.91 9.89 -7.90
CA VAL A 54 -1.17 10.89 -8.69
C VAL A 54 -1.96 11.27 -9.95
N GLY A 55 -2.58 10.30 -10.62
CA GLY A 55 -3.45 10.57 -11.79
C GLY A 55 -4.65 11.43 -11.44
N GLY A 56 -5.33 11.14 -10.32
CA GLY A 56 -6.44 11.94 -9.80
C GLY A 56 -6.00 13.37 -9.44
N ALA A 57 -4.89 13.52 -8.73
CA ALA A 57 -4.33 14.82 -8.39
C ALA A 57 -4.00 15.64 -9.64
N ALA A 58 -3.39 15.04 -10.67
CA ALA A 58 -3.08 15.72 -11.93
C ALA A 58 -4.34 16.21 -12.68
N MET A 59 -5.42 15.40 -12.70
CA MET A 59 -6.70 15.79 -13.30
C MET A 59 -7.31 17.01 -12.59
N VAL A 60 -7.30 17.03 -11.26
CA VAL A 60 -7.83 18.14 -10.45
C VAL A 60 -6.98 19.39 -10.60
N SER A 61 -5.64 19.26 -10.57
CA SER A 61 -4.72 20.38 -10.78
C SER A 61 -4.87 21.03 -12.16
N ARG A 62 -5.13 20.24 -13.21
CA ARG A 62 -5.40 20.79 -14.56
C ARG A 62 -6.70 21.59 -14.61
N ALA A 63 -7.78 21.10 -13.98
CA ALA A 63 -9.05 21.82 -13.93
C ALA A 63 -8.96 23.12 -13.13
N LEU A 64 -8.24 23.12 -12.00
CA LEU A 64 -7.94 24.33 -11.23
C LEU A 64 -7.09 25.33 -12.03
N GLY A 65 -6.07 24.85 -12.73
CA GLY A 65 -5.21 25.70 -13.58
C GLY A 65 -5.93 26.35 -14.77
N ALA A 66 -7.04 25.77 -15.21
CA ALA A 66 -7.88 26.31 -16.28
C ALA A 66 -8.90 27.38 -15.79
N GLY A 67 -8.93 27.69 -14.49
CA GLY A 67 -9.86 28.66 -13.90
C GLY A 67 -11.30 28.12 -13.69
N ASP A 68 -11.55 26.85 -14.03
CA ASP A 68 -12.86 26.21 -13.85
C ASP A 68 -12.98 25.60 -12.44
N ALA A 69 -13.24 26.46 -11.46
CA ALA A 69 -13.41 26.04 -10.06
C ALA A 69 -14.61 25.08 -9.86
N GLN A 70 -15.64 25.16 -10.72
CA GLN A 70 -16.82 24.33 -10.63
C GLN A 70 -16.56 22.93 -11.20
N GLY A 71 -15.88 22.85 -12.33
CA GLY A 71 -15.34 21.62 -12.91
C GLY A 71 -14.30 20.96 -12.00
N ALA A 72 -13.42 21.74 -11.36
CA ALA A 72 -12.45 21.25 -10.40
C ALA A 72 -13.11 20.60 -9.16
N ARG A 73 -14.21 21.16 -8.64
CA ARG A 73 -14.98 20.54 -7.54
C ARG A 73 -15.61 19.23 -7.96
N ARG A 74 -16.18 19.16 -9.17
CA ARG A 74 -16.82 17.95 -9.70
C ARG A 74 -15.80 16.85 -10.00
N LEU A 75 -14.66 17.22 -10.58
CA LEU A 75 -13.52 16.33 -10.80
C LEU A 75 -12.86 15.90 -9.48
N GLY A 76 -12.78 16.79 -8.49
CA GLY A 76 -12.29 16.46 -7.15
C GLY A 76 -13.18 15.43 -6.44
N GLY A 77 -14.50 15.60 -6.51
CA GLY A 77 -15.45 14.61 -5.99
C GLY A 77 -15.36 13.27 -6.72
N ALA A 78 -15.27 13.29 -8.06
CA ALA A 78 -15.09 12.08 -8.85
C ALA A 78 -13.74 11.39 -8.58
N ALA A 79 -12.67 12.17 -8.38
CA ALA A 79 -11.34 11.66 -8.04
C ALA A 79 -11.33 11.00 -6.64
N LEU A 80 -12.04 11.57 -5.67
CA LEU A 80 -12.21 10.94 -4.36
C LEU A 80 -12.94 9.61 -4.47
N ILE A 81 -14.05 9.54 -5.20
CA ILE A 81 -14.79 8.29 -5.43
C ILE A 81 -13.91 7.26 -6.15
N LEU A 82 -13.15 7.68 -7.16
CA LEU A 82 -12.22 6.82 -7.89
C LEU A 82 -11.09 6.33 -6.99
N MET A 83 -10.53 7.18 -6.12
CA MET A 83 -9.53 6.77 -5.14
C MET A 83 -10.12 5.76 -4.16
N THR A 84 -11.28 6.03 -3.56
CA THR A 84 -11.92 5.10 -2.63
C THR A 84 -12.24 3.77 -3.29
N ALA A 85 -12.77 3.79 -4.52
CA ALA A 85 -13.04 2.57 -5.28
C ALA A 85 -11.75 1.81 -5.64
N ALA A 86 -10.70 2.51 -6.07
CA ALA A 86 -9.41 1.90 -6.38
C ALA A 86 -8.76 1.28 -5.15
N THR A 87 -8.76 1.98 -4.01
CA THR A 87 -8.25 1.45 -2.74
C THR A 87 -9.05 0.24 -2.28
N ALA A 88 -10.39 0.28 -2.38
CA ALA A 88 -11.24 -0.86 -2.03
C ALA A 88 -10.98 -2.08 -2.93
N VAL A 89 -10.84 -1.87 -4.25
CA VAL A 89 -10.53 -2.95 -5.20
C VAL A 89 -9.13 -3.50 -4.96
N ALA A 90 -8.15 -2.63 -4.70
CA ALA A 90 -6.78 -3.01 -4.36
C ALA A 90 -6.71 -3.83 -3.07
N GLY A 91 -7.43 -3.41 -2.02
CA GLY A 91 -7.54 -4.15 -0.76
C GLY A 91 -8.26 -5.49 -0.92
N MET A 92 -9.34 -5.54 -1.71
CA MET A 92 -10.06 -6.78 -2.03
C MET A 92 -9.17 -7.76 -2.81
N LEU A 93 -8.42 -7.27 -3.80
CA LEU A 93 -7.44 -8.07 -4.53
C LEU A 93 -6.35 -8.60 -3.59
N TYR A 94 -5.84 -7.77 -2.68
CA TYR A 94 -4.87 -8.21 -1.69
C TYR A 94 -5.41 -9.35 -0.82
N LEU A 95 -6.64 -9.24 -0.32
CA LEU A 95 -7.32 -10.29 0.46
C LEU A 95 -7.54 -11.59 -0.32
N VAL A 96 -7.89 -11.50 -1.60
CA VAL A 96 -8.12 -12.69 -2.44
C VAL A 96 -6.81 -13.38 -2.80
N PHE A 97 -5.76 -12.61 -3.08
CA PHE A 97 -4.48 -13.15 -3.55
C PHE A 97 -3.53 -13.55 -2.41
N ILE A 98 -3.67 -13.03 -1.19
CA ILE A 98 -2.77 -13.38 -0.08
C ILE A 98 -2.81 -14.87 0.29
N GLY A 99 -3.99 -15.50 0.19
CA GLY A 99 -4.18 -16.94 0.44
C GLY A 99 -3.40 -17.85 -0.53
N PRO A 100 -3.60 -17.74 -1.85
CA PRO A 100 -2.86 -18.53 -2.83
C PRO A 100 -1.36 -18.18 -2.87
N TYR A 101 -0.97 -16.93 -2.64
CA TYR A 101 0.45 -16.57 -2.50
C TYR A 101 1.10 -17.27 -1.28
N ALA A 102 0.43 -17.30 -0.12
CA ALA A 102 0.93 -18.00 1.05
C ALA A 102 1.06 -19.52 0.84
N ALA A 103 0.23 -20.11 -0.02
CA ALA A 103 0.27 -21.54 -0.33
C ALA A 103 1.42 -21.91 -1.28
N VAL A 104 1.76 -21.05 -2.26
CA VAL A 104 2.84 -21.31 -3.24
C VAL A 104 4.24 -21.12 -2.63
N VAL A 105 4.35 -20.30 -1.58
CA VAL A 105 5.62 -20.03 -0.88
C VAL A 105 6.04 -21.18 0.06
N GLY A 106 5.15 -22.14 0.35
CA GLY A 106 5.50 -23.30 1.17
C GLY A 106 5.65 -23.00 2.66
N LEU A 107 4.88 -22.03 3.17
CA LEU A 107 4.96 -21.60 4.57
C LEU A 107 4.44 -22.66 5.54
N ASP A 108 5.21 -22.88 6.61
CA ASP A 108 4.88 -23.76 7.73
C ASP A 108 3.48 -23.43 8.30
N PRO A 109 2.62 -24.42 8.62
CA PRO A 109 1.25 -24.20 9.09
C PRO A 109 1.09 -23.19 10.22
N GLN A 110 2.11 -22.96 11.06
CA GLN A 110 2.10 -21.94 12.13
C GLN A 110 2.28 -20.50 11.61
N VAL A 111 3.06 -20.30 10.54
CA VAL A 111 3.33 -18.96 9.96
C VAL A 111 2.10 -18.44 9.22
N ARG A 112 1.33 -19.32 8.59
CA ARG A 112 0.03 -19.00 7.99
C ARG A 112 -0.98 -18.46 9.03
N GLY A 113 -0.90 -18.92 10.27
CA GLY A 113 -1.72 -18.42 11.37
C GLY A 113 -1.39 -16.97 11.75
N HIS A 114 -0.10 -16.61 11.75
CA HIS A 114 0.36 -15.25 12.03
C HIS A 114 0.14 -14.27 10.87
N LEU A 115 0.26 -14.76 9.62
CA LEU A 115 -0.02 -13.94 8.44
C LEU A 115 -1.49 -13.53 8.37
N LEU A 116 -2.41 -14.44 8.71
CA LEU A 116 -3.85 -14.15 8.71
C LEU A 116 -4.25 -13.18 9.82
N SER A 117 -3.66 -13.28 11.01
CA SER A 117 -3.91 -12.30 12.09
C SER A 117 -3.30 -10.93 11.78
N PHE A 118 -2.13 -10.86 11.13
CA PHE A 118 -1.58 -9.59 10.66
C PHE A 118 -2.46 -8.94 9.59
N VAL A 119 -2.95 -9.71 8.62
CA VAL A 119 -3.87 -9.24 7.57
C VAL A 119 -5.20 -8.76 8.16
N PHE A 120 -5.77 -9.48 9.13
CA PHE A 120 -7.00 -9.05 9.81
C PHE A 120 -6.81 -7.79 10.66
N ILE A 121 -5.62 -7.57 11.23
CA ILE A 121 -5.31 -6.37 12.02
C ILE A 121 -5.02 -5.17 11.12
N SER A 122 -4.41 -5.35 9.94
CA SER A 122 -4.02 -4.24 9.07
C SER A 122 -5.10 -3.83 8.06
N THR A 123 -6.00 -4.75 7.67
CA THR A 123 -7.08 -4.46 6.70
C THR A 123 -8.07 -3.37 7.10
N PRO A 124 -8.41 -3.12 8.37
CA PRO A 124 -9.25 -1.97 8.71
C PRO A 124 -8.53 -0.61 8.57
N PHE A 125 -7.19 -0.59 8.38
CA PHE A 125 -6.38 0.63 8.28
C PHE A 125 -5.88 0.93 6.85
N MET A 126 -6.22 0.10 5.86
CA MET A 126 -5.99 0.33 4.43
C MET A 126 -7.22 0.97 3.78
#